data_AF-A0A954N4N0-F1
#
_entry.id   AF-A0A954N4N0-F1
#
_cell.length_a   1.000
_cell.length_b   1.000
_cell.length_c   1.000
_cell.angle_alpha   90.00
_cell.angle_beta   90.00
_cell.angle_gamma   90.00
#
_symmetry.space_group_name_H-M   'P 1'
#
loop_
_entity.id
_entity.type
_entity.pdbx_description
1 polymer ?
#
loop_
_entity_poly.entity_id
_entity_poly.type
_entity_poly.pdbx_seq_one_letter_code
_entity_poly.pdbx_strand_id
1 'polypeptide(L)' 'DASEEEILEVETQESSPHESAPISRQALHAWKLEVNHPLTGTRLHFEAPVPDDMQNLITLLRQNKERNRKRAT' A
#
# COMPACT_ATOMS: atom_id res chain seq x y z
N ASP A 1 -48.12 30.64 -0.94
CA ASP A 1 -48.12 29.37 -1.68
C ASP A 1 -46.67 29.04 -1.96
N ALA A 2 -46.26 27.87 -1.51
CA ALA A 2 -44.87 27.51 -1.27
C ALA A 2 -44.25 26.84 -2.50
N SER A 3 -42.98 27.10 -2.75
CA SER A 3 -41.93 26.23 -3.33
C SER A 3 -41.00 27.02 -4.24
N GLU A 4 -40.11 27.81 -3.62
CA GLU A 4 -38.86 28.18 -4.28
C GLU A 4 -37.93 26.96 -4.22
N GLU A 5 -37.38 26.61 -5.38
CA GLU A 5 -36.47 25.50 -5.58
C GLU A 5 -35.14 25.77 -4.87
N GLU A 6 -34.97 25.21 -3.69
CA GLU A 6 -33.65 25.05 -3.08
C GLU A 6 -33.13 23.65 -3.45
N ILE A 7 -32.59 23.56 -4.67
CA ILE A 7 -31.82 22.39 -5.09
C ILE A 7 -30.53 22.44 -4.28
N LEU A 8 -30.47 21.63 -3.22
CA LEU A 8 -29.24 21.38 -2.47
C LEU A 8 -28.19 20.87 -3.46
N GLU A 9 -27.20 21.70 -3.78
CA GLU A 9 -25.93 21.23 -4.32
C GLU A 9 -25.28 20.40 -3.21
N VAL A 10 -25.60 19.11 -3.21
CA VAL A 10 -24.78 18.11 -2.56
C VAL A 10 -23.44 18.21 -3.28
N GLU A 11 -22.46 18.87 -2.65
CA GLU A 11 -21.05 18.68 -2.99
C GLU A 11 -20.82 17.18 -2.92
N THR A 12 -20.87 16.53 -4.08
CA THR A 12 -20.34 15.20 -4.25
C THR A 12 -18.88 15.35 -3.95
N GLN A 13 -18.52 15.03 -2.72
CA GLN A 13 -17.14 14.85 -2.33
C GLN A 13 -16.66 13.67 -3.18
N GLU A 14 -16.13 14.00 -4.36
CA GLU A 14 -15.48 13.07 -5.25
C GLU A 14 -14.30 12.50 -4.47
N SER A 15 -14.55 11.39 -3.75
CA SER A 15 -13.48 10.45 -3.47
C SER A 15 -13.00 10.01 -4.85
N SER A 16 -11.92 10.62 -5.31
CA SER A 16 -11.34 10.40 -6.63
C SER A 16 -11.35 8.90 -6.97
N PRO A 17 -11.89 8.47 -8.13
CA PRO A 17 -12.12 7.05 -8.44
C PRO A 17 -10.84 6.23 -8.68
N HIS A 18 -9.66 6.76 -8.36
CA HIS A 18 -8.37 6.17 -8.72
C HIS A 18 -7.34 6.21 -7.58
N GLU A 19 -7.74 6.11 -6.31
CA GLU A 19 -6.79 5.69 -5.27
C GLU A 19 -6.51 4.19 -5.44
N SER A 20 -5.72 3.85 -6.47
CA SER A 20 -5.24 2.48 -6.69
C SER A 20 -4.64 1.99 -5.38
N ALA A 21 -5.12 0.85 -4.87
CA ALA A 21 -4.54 0.24 -3.68
C ALA A 21 -3.01 0.23 -3.82
N PRO A 22 -2.23 0.59 -2.78
CA PRO A 22 -0.79 0.78 -2.88
C PRO A 22 -0.04 -0.45 -3.42
N ILE A 23 -0.70 -1.60 -3.42
CA ILE A 23 -0.29 -2.84 -4.05
C ILE A 23 -1.51 -3.48 -4.74
N SER A 24 -1.36 -3.92 -5.99
CA SER A 24 -2.40 -4.63 -6.75
C SER A 24 -2.30 -6.15 -6.66
N ARG A 25 -1.27 -6.65 -5.95
CA ARG A 25 -0.90 -8.06 -5.80
C ARG A 25 -0.74 -8.42 -4.33
N GLN A 26 -0.52 -9.70 -4.06
CA GLN A 26 -0.15 -10.16 -2.72
C GLN A 26 1.12 -9.45 -2.25
N ALA A 27 1.12 -8.95 -1.01
CA ALA A 27 2.27 -8.36 -0.33
C ALA A 27 3.27 -9.44 0.14
N LEU A 28 3.64 -10.33 -0.78
CA LEU A 28 4.58 -11.44 -0.59
C LEU A 28 5.81 -11.19 -1.48
N HIS A 29 7.00 -11.24 -0.88
CA HIS A 29 8.28 -11.04 -1.57
C HIS A 29 9.32 -12.04 -1.06
N ALA A 30 9.89 -12.82 -1.98
CA ALA A 30 11.02 -13.71 -1.69
C ALA A 30 12.32 -12.89 -1.65
N TRP A 31 12.56 -12.23 -0.52
CA TRP A 31 13.71 -11.32 -0.34
C TRP A 31 15.07 -12.02 -0.46
N LYS A 32 15.16 -13.26 0.02
CA LYS A 32 16.41 -14.02 0.11
C LYS A 32 16.22 -15.45 -0.38
N LEU A 33 17.19 -15.94 -1.15
CA LEU A 33 17.27 -17.33 -1.61
C LEU A 33 18.68 -17.88 -1.33
N GLU A 34 18.73 -19.09 -0.80
CA GLU A 34 19.97 -19.83 -0.61
C GLU A 34 19.84 -21.22 -1.20
N VAL A 35 20.82 -21.61 -2.02
CA VAL A 35 20.87 -22.93 -2.65
C VAL A 35 22.32 -23.41 -2.73
N ASN A 36 22.52 -24.72 -2.80
CA ASN A 36 23.82 -25.28 -3.13
C ASN A 36 23.94 -25.35 -4.65
N HIS A 37 25.06 -24.87 -5.20
CA HIS A 37 25.32 -24.94 -6.63
C HIS A 37 25.33 -26.41 -7.10
N PRO A 38 24.56 -26.78 -8.14
CA PRO A 38 24.31 -28.18 -8.47
C PRO A 38 25.54 -28.95 -8.94
N LEU A 39 26.55 -28.26 -9.48
CA LEU A 39 27.79 -28.88 -9.97
C LEU A 39 28.92 -28.83 -8.93
N THR A 40 29.02 -27.75 -8.16
CA THR A 40 30.17 -27.51 -7.28
C THR A 40 29.87 -27.72 -5.79
N GLY A 41 28.59 -27.84 -5.41
CA GLY A 41 28.15 -27.93 -4.02
C GLY A 41 28.32 -26.64 -3.20
N THR A 42 28.90 -25.59 -3.78
CA THR A 42 29.14 -24.31 -3.11
C THR A 42 27.82 -23.66 -2.69
N ARG A 43 27.75 -23.16 -1.45
CA ARG A 43 26.59 -22.42 -0.97
C ARG A 43 26.50 -21.06 -1.64
N LEU A 44 25.43 -20.81 -2.38
CA LEU A 44 25.15 -19.52 -3.01
C LEU A 44 24.05 -18.78 -2.25
N HIS A 45 24.16 -17.44 -2.24
CA HIS A 45 23.23 -16.53 -1.57
C HIS A 45 22.78 -15.48 -2.58
N PHE A 46 21.48 -15.25 -2.63
CA PHE A 46 20.86 -14.24 -3.49
C PHE A 46 19.92 -13.39 -2.66
N GLU A 47 19.94 -12.09 -2.92
CA GLU A 47 19.05 -11.12 -2.30
C GLU A 47 18.46 -10.20 -3.37
N ALA A 48 17.21 -9.81 -3.19
CA ALA A 48 16.52 -8.87 -4.06
C ALA A 48 15.92 -7.73 -3.22
N PRO A 49 16.14 -6.45 -3.56
CA PRO A 49 15.61 -5.34 -2.78
C PRO A 49 14.09 -5.40 -2.66
N VAL A 50 13.54 -4.77 -1.62
CA VAL A 50 12.09 -4.65 -1.45
C VAL A 50 11.52 -3.89 -2.65
N PRO A 51 10.50 -4.42 -3.35
CA PRO A 51 9.87 -3.73 -4.47
C PRO A 51 9.22 -2.40 -4.07
N ASP A 52 9.19 -1.44 -4.99
CA ASP A 52 8.72 -0.08 -4.73
C ASP A 52 7.26 -0.03 -4.25
N ASP A 53 6.39 -0.87 -4.80
CA ASP A 53 4.97 -0.97 -4.40
C ASP A 53 4.83 -1.36 -2.92
N MET A 54 5.60 -2.35 -2.46
CA MET A 54 5.65 -2.76 -1.07
C MET A 54 6.28 -1.67 -0.18
N GLN A 55 7.33 -0.99 -0.66
CA GLN A 55 7.96 0.10 0.07
C GLN A 55 6.99 1.28 0.29
N ASN A 56 6.18 1.60 -0.72
CA ASN A 56 5.12 2.60 -0.64
C ASN A 56 4.03 2.17 0.35
N LEU A 57 3.56 0.92 0.26
CA LEU A 57 2.57 0.36 1.18
C LEU A 57 3.06 0.42 2.64
N ILE A 58 4.31 0.01 2.91
CA ILE A 58 4.89 0.03 4.26
C ILE A 58 4.92 1.47 4.81
N THR A 59 5.30 2.44 3.98
CA THR A 59 5.35 3.85 4.36
C THR A 59 3.97 4.35 4.76
N LEU A 60 2.95 4.07 3.95
CA LEU A 60 1.56 4.45 4.22
C LEU A 60 1.04 3.83 5.52
N LEU A 61 1.29 2.54 5.74
CA LEU A 61 0.85 1.84 6.96
C LEU A 61 1.50 2.42 8.23
N ARG A 62 2.78 2.79 8.16
CA ARG A 62 3.49 3.46 9.27
C ARG A 62 2.88 4.82 9.60
N GLN A 63 2.59 5.63 8.58
CA GLN A 63 1.94 6.92 8.76
C GLN A 63 0.53 6.79 9.37
N ASN A 64 -0.26 5.82 8.88
CA ASN A 64 -1.60 5.55 9.39
C ASN A 64 -1.57 5.13 10.87
N LYS A 65 -0.62 4.27 11.25
CA LYS A 65 -0.42 3.87 12.65
C LYS A 65 -0.15 5.08 13.55
N GLU A 66 0.72 5.99 13.11
CA GLU A 66 1.04 7.20 13.88
C GLU A 66 -0.16 8.14 14.02
N ARG A 67 -0.90 8.36 12.93
CA ARG A 67 -2.13 9.15 12.94
C ARG A 67 -3.16 8.59 13.91
N ASN A 68 -3.32 7.26 13.94
CA ASN A 68 -4.27 6.60 14.84
C ASN A 68 -3.85 6.73 16.31
N ARG A 69 -2.55 6.68 16.62
CA ARG A 69 -2.04 6.91 17.98
C ARG A 69 -2.36 8.32 18.47
N LYS A 70 -2.11 9.34 17.64
CA LYS A 70 -2.39 10.75 17.97
C LYS A 70 -3.88 11.05 18.19
N ARG A 71 -4.77 10.31 17.55
CA ARG A 71 -6.23 10.43 17.74
C ARG A 71 -6.74 9.78 19.03
N ALA A 72 -5.97 8.86 19.61
CA ALA A 72 -6.34 8.12 20.81
C ALA A 72 -5.81 8.76 22.10
N THR A 73 -5.16 9.92 22.01
CA THR A 73 -4.64 10.70 23.14
C THR A 73 -5.36 12.05 23.16
#